data_AF-A0A9Q9HCN5-F1
#
_entry.id   AF-A0A9Q9HCN5-F1
#
_cell.length_a   1.000
_cell.length_b   1.000
_cell.length_c   1.000
_cell.angle_alpha   90.00
_cell.angle_beta   90.00
_cell.angle_gamma   90.00
#
_symmetry.space_group_name_H-M   'P 1'
#
loop_
_entity.id
_entity.type
_entity.pdbx_description
1 polymer ?
#
loop_
_entity_poly.entity_id
_entity_poly.type
_entity_poly.pdbx_seq_one_letter_code
_entity_poly.pdbx_strand_id
1 'polypeptide(L)'
;MKPNKKLFFDVLKQVEIRCHREGFVEHPAYVSAWEPGNQAYEATLIRFGGSDIIDQFNMSFYPSWNSFRFDVKRSFNLFCVKGIEDIPQDAGEWTDRWLYQPFDEYLLMSGRAWNIFSIRNDFRVSKRKPLNVVSETHKVCREFERNSTFLFDALAGDYRGRLVDITHYEIERPK
;
A
#
# COMPACT_ATOMS: atom_id res chain seq x y z
N MET A 1 15.13 -19.73 2.75
CA MET A 1 14.79 -18.95 3.97
C MET A 1 14.28 -17.58 3.52
N LYS A 2 13.06 -17.18 3.91
CA LYS A 2 12.49 -15.90 3.48
C LYS A 2 13.07 -14.75 4.36
N PRO A 3 13.77 -13.76 3.79
CA PRO A 3 14.55 -12.80 4.58
C PRO A 3 13.67 -11.78 5.30
N ASN A 4 13.98 -11.44 6.54
CA ASN A 4 13.31 -10.36 7.28
C ASN A 4 11.78 -10.49 7.39
N LYS A 5 11.23 -11.71 7.31
CA LYS A 5 9.78 -12.00 7.47
C LYS A 5 9.16 -11.26 8.65
N LYS A 6 9.80 -11.36 9.82
CA LYS A 6 9.30 -10.77 11.07
C LYS A 6 9.13 -9.25 10.97
N LEU A 7 10.09 -8.55 10.36
CA LEU A 7 10.02 -7.09 10.18
C LEU A 7 8.77 -6.69 9.39
N PHE A 8 8.48 -7.39 8.29
CA PHE A 8 7.29 -7.11 7.49
C PHE A 8 5.99 -7.27 8.28
N PHE A 9 5.79 -8.42 8.94
CA PHE A 9 4.55 -8.68 9.70
C PHE A 9 4.41 -7.77 10.94
N ASP A 10 5.52 -7.42 11.60
CA ASP A 10 5.49 -6.48 12.73
C ASP A 10 5.08 -5.07 12.27
N VAL A 11 5.52 -4.62 11.09
CA VAL A 11 5.12 -3.34 10.49
C VAL A 11 3.66 -3.40 10.03
N LEU A 12 3.27 -4.47 9.32
CA LEU A 12 1.92 -4.65 8.78
C LEU A 12 0.86 -4.50 9.88
N LYS A 13 1.05 -5.17 11.01
CA LYS A 13 0.14 -5.13 12.15
C LYS A 13 -0.13 -3.70 12.65
N GLN A 14 0.88 -2.82 12.63
CA GLN A 14 0.71 -1.42 13.07
C GLN A 14 0.03 -0.58 11.99
N VAL A 15 0.38 -0.81 10.72
CA VAL A 15 -0.22 -0.14 9.56
C VAL A 15 -1.72 -0.46 9.47
N GLU A 16 -2.10 -1.73 9.62
CA GLU A 16 -3.49 -2.18 9.65
C GLU A 16 -4.32 -1.43 10.70
N ILE A 17 -3.80 -1.26 11.92
CA ILE A 17 -4.51 -0.50 12.97
C ILE A 17 -4.83 0.93 12.53
N ARG A 18 -3.91 1.59 11.81
CA ARG A 18 -4.13 2.95 11.29
C ARG A 18 -5.11 2.95 10.14
N CYS A 19 -5.00 2.00 9.20
CA CYS A 19 -5.86 1.88 8.02
C CYS A 19 -7.30 1.48 8.37
N HIS A 20 -7.50 0.63 9.39
CA HIS A 20 -8.84 0.29 9.90
C HIS A 20 -9.64 1.51 10.35
N ARG A 21 -8.98 2.54 10.90
CA ARG A 21 -9.64 3.79 11.29
C ARG A 21 -10.16 4.59 10.10
N GLU A 22 -9.62 4.34 8.92
CA GLU A 22 -10.00 4.98 7.66
C GLU A 22 -10.99 4.11 6.86
N GLY A 23 -11.44 2.98 7.42
CA GLY A 23 -12.41 2.07 6.81
C GLY A 23 -11.81 0.99 5.91
N PHE A 24 -10.48 0.85 5.85
CA PHE A 24 -9.85 -0.27 5.16
C PHE A 24 -9.95 -1.55 5.98
N VAL A 25 -10.13 -2.69 5.31
CA VAL A 25 -10.16 -4.03 5.90
C VAL A 25 -9.23 -4.96 5.12
N GLU A 26 -8.87 -6.11 5.69
CA GLU A 26 -8.08 -7.12 4.97
C GLU A 26 -8.78 -7.58 3.68
N HIS A 27 -8.01 -7.75 2.61
CA HIS A 27 -8.53 -8.27 1.35
C HIS A 27 -8.85 -9.78 1.49
N PRO A 28 -10.06 -10.26 1.11
CA PRO A 28 -10.47 -11.64 1.37
C PRO A 28 -9.66 -12.69 0.59
N ALA A 29 -9.13 -12.33 -0.59
CA ALA A 29 -8.31 -13.21 -1.42
C ALA A 29 -6.79 -12.92 -1.39
N TYR A 30 -6.38 -11.68 -1.09
CA TYR A 30 -4.99 -11.23 -1.16
C TYR A 30 -4.48 -11.06 0.27
N VAL A 31 -4.11 -12.19 0.88
CA VAL A 31 -3.54 -12.21 2.22
C VAL A 31 -2.06 -11.84 2.15
N SER A 32 -1.55 -11.22 3.21
CA SER A 32 -0.15 -10.87 3.36
C SER A 32 0.82 -12.05 3.10
N ALA A 33 1.58 -11.98 2.00
CA ALA A 33 2.37 -13.10 1.49
C ALA A 33 3.76 -12.69 0.99
N TRP A 34 4.57 -13.71 0.66
CA TRP A 34 5.82 -13.51 -0.06
C TRP A 34 5.55 -13.78 -1.53
N GLU A 35 5.77 -12.78 -2.37
CA GLU A 35 5.59 -12.83 -3.81
C GLU A 35 6.92 -13.19 -4.49
N PRO A 36 7.08 -14.43 -5.00
CA PRO A 36 8.35 -14.87 -5.58
C PRO A 36 8.74 -14.08 -6.84
N GLY A 37 7.75 -13.69 -7.65
CA GLY A 37 7.97 -12.93 -8.89
C GLY A 37 8.58 -11.55 -8.63
N ASN A 38 8.12 -10.87 -7.58
CA ASN A 38 8.58 -9.54 -7.20
C ASN A 38 9.73 -9.56 -6.18
N GLN A 39 10.05 -10.74 -5.63
CA GLN A 39 10.97 -10.91 -4.49
C GLN A 39 10.63 -9.96 -3.33
N ALA A 40 9.33 -9.83 -3.04
CA ALA A 40 8.80 -8.89 -2.08
C ALA A 40 7.84 -9.58 -1.12
N TYR A 41 7.64 -8.97 0.06
CA TYR A 41 6.44 -9.23 0.84
C TYR A 41 5.39 -8.20 0.48
N GLU A 42 4.16 -8.64 0.26
CA GLU A 42 3.05 -7.79 -0.15
C GLU A 42 1.83 -8.08 0.71
N ALA A 43 1.07 -7.04 1.02
CA ALA A 43 -0.21 -7.12 1.70
C ALA A 43 -1.14 -6.06 1.13
N THR A 44 -2.42 -6.42 0.96
CA THR A 44 -3.44 -5.51 0.44
C THR A 44 -4.60 -5.41 1.42
N LEU A 45 -4.99 -4.18 1.73
CA LEU A 45 -6.22 -3.85 2.41
C LEU A 45 -7.16 -3.18 1.41
N ILE A 46 -8.46 -3.33 1.59
CA ILE A 46 -9.48 -2.80 0.69
C ILE A 46 -10.48 -1.94 1.45
N ARG A 47 -10.93 -0.86 0.81
CA ARG A 47 -12.01 0.00 1.28
C ARG A 47 -12.96 0.32 0.14
N PHE A 48 -14.25 0.33 0.45
CA PHE A 48 -15.29 0.81 -0.45
C PHE A 48 -15.54 2.30 -0.17
N GLY A 49 -15.07 3.15 -1.08
CA GLY A 49 -15.24 4.61 -1.01
C GLY A 49 -16.60 5.03 -1.57
N GLY A 50 -17.69 4.74 -0.86
CA GLY A 50 -19.04 4.90 -1.40
C GLY A 50 -19.37 3.85 -2.48
N SER A 51 -20.42 4.08 -3.27
CA SER A 51 -20.88 3.10 -4.28
C SER A 51 -19.95 2.99 -5.50
N ASP A 52 -19.19 4.04 -5.79
CA ASP A 52 -18.58 4.20 -7.11
C ASP A 52 -17.06 4.03 -7.13
N ILE A 53 -16.42 3.89 -5.96
CA ILE A 53 -14.94 3.86 -5.84
C ILE A 53 -14.48 2.69 -4.97
N ILE A 54 -13.42 2.03 -5.42
CA ILE A 54 -12.70 1.01 -4.66
C ILE A 54 -11.26 1.50 -4.45
N ASP A 55 -10.83 1.51 -3.19
CA ASP A 55 -9.47 1.83 -2.79
C ASP A 55 -8.76 0.56 -2.31
N GLN A 56 -7.62 0.23 -2.94
CA GLN A 56 -6.74 -0.88 -2.55
C GLN A 56 -5.45 -0.30 -1.96
N PHE A 57 -5.32 -0.35 -0.63
CA PHE A 57 -4.09 0.02 0.06
C PHE A 57 -3.09 -1.13 -0.01
N ASN A 58 -1.95 -0.89 -0.62
CA ASN A 58 -0.88 -1.88 -0.75
C ASN A 58 0.30 -1.51 0.14
N MET A 59 0.84 -2.53 0.81
CA MET A 59 2.09 -2.46 1.54
C MET A 59 3.06 -3.48 0.94
N SER A 60 4.18 -2.99 0.39
CA SER A 60 5.23 -3.83 -0.18
C SER A 60 6.54 -3.64 0.57
N PHE A 61 7.23 -4.72 0.88
CA PHE A 61 8.57 -4.70 1.44
C PHE A 61 9.53 -5.47 0.54
N TYR A 62 10.58 -4.76 0.07
CA TYR A 62 11.61 -5.29 -0.80
C TYR A 62 12.90 -5.52 -0.02
N PRO A 63 13.23 -6.77 0.37
CA PRO A 63 14.42 -7.05 1.19
C PRO A 63 15.73 -6.70 0.48
N SER A 64 15.77 -6.82 -0.85
CA SER A 64 16.92 -6.46 -1.68
C SER A 64 17.22 -4.95 -1.62
N TRP A 65 16.19 -4.12 -1.61
CA TRP A 65 16.31 -2.65 -1.56
C TRP A 65 16.26 -2.08 -0.14
N ASN A 66 15.93 -2.93 0.84
CA ASN A 66 15.74 -2.59 2.25
C ASN A 66 14.78 -1.42 2.39
N SER A 67 13.57 -1.55 1.83
CA SER A 67 12.60 -0.48 1.84
C SER A 67 11.16 -0.97 1.82
N PHE A 68 10.30 -0.21 2.49
CA PHE A 68 8.85 -0.34 2.40
C PHE A 68 8.28 0.69 1.42
N ARG A 69 7.22 0.28 0.72
CA ARG A 69 6.38 1.13 -0.13
C ARG A 69 4.94 1.02 0.37
N PHE A 70 4.25 2.15 0.39
CA PHE A 70 2.84 2.24 0.74
C PHE A 70 2.14 3.06 -0.35
N ASP A 71 1.13 2.48 -0.97
CA ASP A 71 0.35 3.12 -2.02
C ASP A 71 -1.13 2.76 -1.88
N VAL A 72 -1.99 3.59 -2.46
CA VAL A 72 -3.40 3.26 -2.66
C VAL A 72 -3.68 3.31 -4.15
N LYS A 73 -4.17 2.20 -4.70
CA LYS A 73 -4.75 2.16 -6.04
C LYS A 73 -6.23 2.45 -5.91
N ARG A 74 -6.65 3.57 -6.48
CA ARG A 74 -8.04 4.01 -6.52
C ARG A 74 -8.60 3.79 -7.91
N SER A 75 -9.72 3.09 -7.98
CA SER A 75 -10.38 2.76 -9.24
C SER A 75 -11.90 2.90 -9.12
N PHE A 76 -12.56 3.16 -10.24
CA PHE A 76 -14.01 3.16 -10.28
C PHE A 76 -14.55 1.74 -10.10
N ASN A 77 -15.65 1.61 -9.37
CA ASN A 77 -16.34 0.35 -9.12
C ASN A 77 -17.15 -0.10 -10.35
N LEU A 78 -16.48 -0.37 -11.47
CA LEU A 78 -17.12 -0.80 -12.71
C LEU A 78 -17.74 -2.20 -12.62
N PHE A 79 -17.39 -2.97 -11.59
CA PHE A 79 -17.90 -4.32 -11.34
C PHE A 79 -19.11 -4.35 -10.42
N CYS A 80 -19.62 -3.19 -9.98
CA CYS A 80 -20.77 -3.09 -9.09
C CYS A 80 -20.60 -3.90 -7.79
N VAL A 81 -19.37 -3.97 -7.26
CA VAL A 81 -19.07 -4.65 -5.98
C VAL A 81 -19.77 -3.87 -4.88
N LYS A 82 -20.69 -4.51 -4.14
CA LYS A 82 -21.47 -3.85 -3.07
C LYS A 82 -20.88 -4.11 -1.69
N GLY A 83 -20.06 -5.15 -1.55
CA GLY A 83 -19.44 -5.52 -0.29
C GLY A 83 -18.28 -6.50 -0.48
N ILE A 84 -17.69 -6.92 0.65
CA ILE A 84 -16.56 -7.87 0.68
C ILE A 84 -16.97 -9.22 0.11
N GLU A 85 -18.23 -9.61 0.28
CA GLU A 85 -18.84 -10.84 -0.22
C GLU A 85 -18.86 -10.94 -1.75
N ASP A 86 -18.80 -9.81 -2.46
CA ASP A 86 -18.78 -9.75 -3.92
C ASP A 86 -17.35 -9.86 -4.48
N ILE A 87 -16.33 -9.81 -3.61
CA ILE A 87 -14.92 -9.98 -3.99
C ILE A 87 -14.67 -11.48 -4.24
N PRO A 88 -14.10 -11.85 -5.41
CA PRO A 88 -13.64 -13.21 -5.66
C PRO A 88 -12.75 -13.72 -4.53
N GLN A 89 -12.95 -14.98 -4.13
CA GLN A 89 -12.07 -15.63 -3.15
C GLN A 89 -10.74 -16.07 -3.77
N ASP A 90 -10.67 -16.16 -5.10
CA ASP A 90 -9.45 -16.44 -5.84
C ASP A 90 -8.71 -15.15 -6.21
N ALA A 91 -7.41 -15.11 -5.88
CA ALA A 91 -6.55 -13.96 -6.13
C ALA A 91 -6.30 -13.74 -7.64
N GLY A 92 -6.29 -14.80 -8.44
CA GLY A 92 -6.16 -14.73 -9.89
C GLY A 92 -7.40 -14.07 -10.50
N GLU A 93 -8.59 -14.51 -10.10
CA GLU A 93 -9.86 -13.90 -10.56
C GLU A 93 -9.96 -12.41 -10.19
N TRP A 94 -9.49 -12.03 -9.00
CA TRP A 94 -9.39 -10.61 -8.64
C TRP A 94 -8.43 -9.89 -9.59
N THR A 95 -7.20 -10.39 -9.74
CA THR A 95 -6.19 -9.77 -10.59
C THR A 95 -6.67 -9.58 -12.02
N ASP A 96 -7.31 -10.59 -12.60
CA ASP A 96 -7.82 -10.55 -13.97
C ASP A 96 -8.90 -9.48 -14.15
N ARG A 97 -9.76 -9.25 -13.14
CA ARG A 97 -10.74 -8.17 -13.15
C ARG A 97 -10.06 -6.80 -13.16
N TRP A 98 -8.96 -6.62 -12.43
CA TRP A 98 -8.31 -5.32 -12.29
C TRP A 98 -7.19 -5.04 -13.31
N LEU A 99 -6.68 -6.06 -14.00
CA LEU A 99 -5.47 -5.97 -14.82
C LEU A 99 -5.51 -4.87 -15.90
N TYR A 100 -6.70 -4.52 -16.39
CA TYR A 100 -6.89 -3.54 -17.46
C TYR A 100 -7.77 -2.37 -17.06
N GLN A 101 -8.04 -2.19 -15.78
CA GLN A 101 -8.82 -1.05 -15.33
C GLN A 101 -7.95 0.18 -15.13
N PRO A 102 -8.38 1.35 -15.61
CA PRO A 102 -7.73 2.59 -15.24
C PRO A 102 -7.79 2.79 -13.72
N PHE A 103 -6.69 3.27 -13.15
CA PHE A 103 -6.63 3.59 -11.73
C PHE A 103 -5.67 4.76 -11.48
N ASP A 104 -5.92 5.47 -10.39
CA ASP A 104 -4.99 6.44 -9.84
C ASP A 104 -4.19 5.78 -8.72
N GLU A 105 -2.87 5.85 -8.79
CA GLU A 105 -1.97 5.42 -7.73
C GLU A 105 -1.60 6.61 -6.85
N TYR A 106 -1.94 6.53 -5.57
CA TYR A 106 -1.58 7.49 -4.53
C TYR A 106 -0.41 6.91 -3.75
N LEU A 107 0.82 7.26 -4.15
CA LEU A 107 2.05 6.76 -3.53
C LEU A 107 2.45 7.64 -2.35
N LEU A 108 2.49 7.07 -1.15
CA LEU A 108 2.96 7.77 0.04
C LEU A 108 4.49 7.86 0.05
N MET A 109 5.02 9.07 0.10
CA MET A 109 6.45 9.32 0.15
C MET A 109 6.96 9.49 1.60
N SER A 110 8.15 8.95 1.87
CA SER A 110 8.89 9.21 3.11
C SER A 110 9.61 10.56 2.99
N GLY A 111 9.20 11.51 3.81
CA GLY A 111 9.79 12.85 3.82
C GLY A 111 9.27 13.68 4.98
N ARG A 112 9.86 14.85 5.18
CA ARG A 112 9.29 15.90 6.04
C ARG A 112 8.65 16.96 5.15
N ALA A 113 7.40 17.32 5.43
CA ALA A 113 6.63 18.26 4.62
C ALA A 113 7.35 19.60 4.36
N TRP A 114 8.20 20.04 5.29
CA TRP A 114 8.96 21.29 5.20
C TRP A 114 10.35 21.18 4.55
N ASN A 115 10.83 19.98 4.20
CA ASN A 115 12.14 19.79 3.58
C ASN A 115 12.04 19.00 2.27
N ILE A 116 12.02 19.76 1.17
CA ILE A 116 11.87 19.27 -0.20
C ILE A 116 13.00 18.32 -0.64
N PHE A 117 14.20 18.42 -0.06
CA PHE A 117 15.34 17.57 -0.39
C PHE A 117 15.33 16.23 0.38
N SER A 118 14.38 16.06 1.31
CA SER A 118 14.26 14.86 2.14
C SER A 118 13.19 13.88 1.67
N ILE A 119 12.44 14.22 0.61
CA ILE A 119 11.34 13.41 0.09
C ILE A 119 11.93 12.25 -0.72
N ARG A 120 11.52 11.04 -0.38
CA ARG A 120 11.88 9.78 -1.03
C ARG A 120 10.64 8.96 -1.28
N ASN A 121 10.64 8.21 -2.37
CA ASN A 121 9.51 7.33 -2.72
C ASN A 121 9.34 6.16 -1.73
N ASP A 122 10.41 5.74 -1.06
CA ASP A 122 10.38 4.58 -0.16
C ASP A 122 10.83 4.88 1.28
N PHE A 123 10.29 4.10 2.20
CA PHE A 123 10.63 4.09 3.62
C PHE A 123 11.82 3.16 3.85
N ARG A 124 13.02 3.75 3.98
CA ARG A 124 14.28 3.01 4.01
C ARG A 124 14.53 2.34 5.36
N VAL A 125 14.94 1.08 5.30
CA VAL A 125 15.44 0.26 6.40
C VAL A 125 16.98 0.23 6.36
N SER A 126 17.61 0.07 7.51
CA SER A 126 19.08 -0.06 7.59
C SER A 126 19.60 -1.24 6.77
N LYS A 127 20.70 -1.02 6.03
CA LYS A 127 21.45 -2.07 5.32
C LYS A 127 22.42 -2.84 6.22
N ARG A 128 22.63 -2.39 7.47
CA ARG A 128 23.61 -2.97 8.39
C ARG A 128 23.15 -4.36 8.86
N LYS A 129 24.11 -5.29 8.97
CA LYS A 129 23.88 -6.65 9.50
C LYS A 129 24.65 -6.82 10.81
N PRO A 130 24.06 -7.46 11.84
CA PRO A 130 22.68 -7.97 11.88
C PRO A 130 21.64 -6.84 11.94
N LEU A 131 20.46 -7.07 11.35
CA LEU A 131 19.36 -6.11 11.32
C LEU A 131 18.67 -6.07 12.69
N ASN A 132 18.55 -4.88 13.28
CA ASN A 132 17.75 -4.70 14.50
C ASN A 132 16.26 -4.56 14.13
N VAL A 133 15.57 -5.69 14.01
CA VAL A 133 14.16 -5.75 13.58
C VAL A 133 13.28 -4.80 14.39
N VAL A 134 13.38 -4.79 15.72
CA VAL A 134 12.53 -3.97 16.60
C VAL A 134 12.73 -2.48 16.34
N SER A 135 13.99 -2.04 16.23
CA SER A 135 14.30 -0.64 15.96
C SER A 135 13.79 -0.20 14.58
N GLU A 136 13.95 -1.05 13.56
CA GLU A 136 13.51 -0.75 12.20
C GLU A 136 11.99 -0.75 12.09
N THR A 137 11.29 -1.68 12.75
CA THR A 137 9.82 -1.65 12.86
C THR A 137 9.36 -0.32 13.43
N HIS A 138 9.86 0.09 14.60
CA HIS A 138 9.45 1.36 15.22
C HIS A 138 9.74 2.58 14.34
N LYS A 139 10.86 2.56 13.61
CA LYS A 139 11.22 3.64 12.70
C LYS A 139 10.21 3.75 11.56
N VAL A 140 9.95 2.64 10.85
CA VAL A 140 9.03 2.61 9.70
C VAL A 140 7.62 2.97 10.15
N CYS A 141 7.10 2.37 11.22
CA CYS A 141 5.76 2.67 11.72
C CYS A 141 5.60 4.14 12.11
N ARG A 142 6.59 4.75 12.79
CA ARG A 142 6.55 6.17 13.15
C ARG A 142 6.55 7.09 11.92
N GLU A 143 7.35 6.76 10.92
CA GLU A 143 7.36 7.53 9.67
C GLU A 143 6.05 7.38 8.91
N PHE A 144 5.49 6.17 8.86
CA PHE A 144 4.18 5.90 8.28
C PHE A 144 3.09 6.67 9.01
N GLU A 145 2.97 6.55 10.32
CA GLU A 145 1.98 7.29 11.13
C GLU A 145 2.03 8.79 10.86
N ARG A 146 3.24 9.37 10.89
CA ARG A 146 3.44 10.80 10.62
C ARG A 146 2.96 11.23 9.24
N ASN A 147 3.14 10.39 8.23
CA ASN A 147 2.90 10.76 6.84
C ASN A 147 1.54 10.27 6.30
N SER A 148 0.97 9.23 6.90
CA SER A 148 -0.26 8.55 6.44
C SER A 148 -1.47 9.49 6.38
N THR A 149 -1.57 10.48 7.26
CA THR A 149 -2.63 11.49 7.21
C THR A 149 -2.67 12.21 5.86
N PHE A 150 -1.52 12.52 5.26
CA PHE A 150 -1.47 13.17 3.95
C PHE A 150 -2.03 12.28 2.84
N LEU A 151 -1.81 10.97 2.92
CA LEU A 151 -2.39 10.00 1.99
C LEU A 151 -3.92 9.98 2.11
N PHE A 152 -4.44 9.91 3.33
CA PHE A 152 -5.89 9.86 3.54
C PHE A 152 -6.58 11.20 3.21
N ASP A 153 -5.94 12.34 3.51
CA ASP A 153 -6.41 13.66 3.09
C ASP A 153 -6.42 13.78 1.56
N ALA A 154 -5.42 13.21 0.85
CA ALA A 154 -5.40 13.18 -0.60
C ALA A 154 -6.56 12.35 -1.18
N LEU A 155 -6.86 11.22 -0.56
CA LEU A 155 -8.00 10.39 -0.92
C LEU A 155 -9.35 11.08 -0.65
N ALA A 156 -9.43 11.97 0.33
CA ALA A 156 -10.61 12.80 0.60
C ALA A 156 -10.74 14.00 -0.36
N GLY A 157 -9.70 14.31 -1.13
CA GLY A 157 -9.66 15.48 -2.03
C GLY A 157 -9.16 16.77 -1.36
N ASP A 158 -8.68 16.68 -0.12
CA ASP A 158 -8.30 17.84 0.71
C ASP A 158 -6.79 18.14 0.68
N TYR A 159 -5.97 17.27 0.08
CA TYR A 159 -4.52 17.43 0.05
C TYR A 159 -3.97 17.94 -1.28
N ARG A 160 -3.06 18.92 -1.22
CA ARG A 160 -2.29 19.44 -2.37
C ARG A 160 -0.78 19.49 -2.13
N GLY A 161 -0.30 18.73 -1.15
CA GLY A 161 1.11 18.76 -0.76
C GLY A 161 1.97 17.74 -1.52
N ARG A 162 3.24 17.62 -1.11
CA ARG A 162 4.29 16.87 -1.82
C ARG A 162 4.66 15.53 -1.19
N LEU A 163 3.85 15.00 -0.27
CA LEU A 163 4.11 13.71 0.39
C LEU A 163 3.27 12.57 -0.19
N VAL A 164 2.43 12.88 -1.17
CA VAL A 164 1.69 11.90 -1.95
C VAL A 164 1.98 12.21 -3.41
N ASP A 165 2.50 11.24 -4.13
CA ASP A 165 2.62 11.31 -5.58
C ASP A 165 1.38 10.64 -6.19
N ILE A 166 0.77 11.28 -7.19
CA ILE A 166 -0.47 10.80 -7.82
C ILE A 166 -0.15 10.52 -9.27
N THR A 167 -0.21 9.25 -9.67
CA THR A 167 0.03 8.81 -11.04
C THR A 167 -1.22 8.15 -11.60
N HIS A 168 -1.68 8.61 -12.76
CA HIS A 168 -2.78 7.99 -13.48
C HIS A 168 -2.27 6.88 -14.39
N TYR A 169 -2.83 5.68 -14.25
CA TYR A 169 -2.50 4.52 -15.08
C TYR A 169 -3.68 4.16 -15.97
N GLU A 170 -3.42 4.11 -17.28
CA GLU A 170 -4.30 3.49 -18.27
C GLU A 170 -3.54 2.33 -18.91
N ILE A 171 -4.10 1.13 -18.86
CA ILE A 171 -3.48 -0.07 -19.44
C ILE A 171 -4.27 -0.46 -20.68
N GLU A 172 -3.62 -0.39 -21.84
CA GLU A 172 -4.22 -0.85 -23.10
C GLU A 172 -4.38 -2.38 -23.10
N ARG A 173 -5.56 -2.86 -23.51
CA ARG A 173 -5.79 -4.30 -23.68
C ARG A 173 -5.04 -4.81 -24.92
N PRO A 174 -4.30 -5.93 -24.83
CA PRO A 174 -3.77 -6.59 -26.02
C PRO A 174 -4.91 -6.96 -26.97
N LYS A 175 -4.71 -6.74 -28.27
CA LYS A 175 -5.67 -7.08 -29.33
C LYS A 175 -5.65 -8.56 -29.67
#